data_AF-A0A2V9P2N6-F1
#
_entry.id   AF-A0A2V9P2N6-F1
#
_cell.length_a   1.000
_cell.length_b   1.000
_cell.length_c   1.000
_cell.angle_alpha   90.00
_cell.angle_beta   90.00
_cell.angle_gamma   90.00
#
_symmetry.space_group_name_H-M   'P 1'
#
loop_
_entity.id
_entity.type
_entity.pdbx_description
1 polymer ?
#
loop_
_entity_poly.entity_id
_entity_poly.type
_entity_poly.pdbx_seq_one_letter_code
_entity_poly.pdbx_strand_id
1 'polypeptide(L)' 'MNGCSNTELVRCALGEDPGEADLYLVDGFQDWCNSLRRPAVGEPVRMVRVSVRRPDDVLAELGVSKVGDCWYSSK' A
#
# COMPACT_ATOMS: atom_id res chain seq x y z
N MET A 1 -15.78 9.54 17.15
CA MET A 1 -15.15 9.67 15.82
C MET A 1 -13.77 10.25 16.07
N ASN A 2 -12.72 9.43 15.97
CA ASN A 2 -11.38 9.81 16.38
C ASN A 2 -10.64 10.33 15.14
N GLY A 3 -10.72 11.64 14.90
CA GLY A 3 -9.98 12.29 13.82
C GLY A 3 -8.60 12.67 14.33
N CYS A 4 -7.58 11.88 14.02
CA CYS A 4 -6.19 12.29 14.24
C CYS A 4 -5.82 13.31 13.18
N SER A 5 -5.69 14.59 13.56
CA SER A 5 -5.34 15.69 12.64
C SER A 5 -3.90 15.66 12.13
N ASN A 6 -3.09 14.70 12.58
CA ASN A 6 -1.71 14.48 12.17
C ASN A 6 -1.55 13.33 11.15
N THR A 7 -2.66 12.82 10.60
CA THR A 7 -2.66 11.67 9.70
C THR A 7 -3.09 12.10 8.30
N GLU A 8 -2.27 11.78 7.30
CA GLU A 8 -2.56 11.98 5.89
C GLU A 8 -2.72 10.64 5.18
N LEU A 9 -3.75 10.50 4.34
CA LEU A 9 -3.99 9.31 3.52
C LEU A 9 -3.48 9.53 2.10
N VAL A 10 -2.35 8.91 1.78
CA VAL A 10 -1.80 8.88 0.42
C VAL A 10 -2.29 7.63 -0.32
N ARG A 11 -2.94 7.81 -1.46
CA ARG A 11 -3.52 6.72 -2.27
C ARG A 11 -2.49 6.14 -3.24
N CYS A 12 -1.49 5.42 -2.73
CA CYS A 12 -0.53 4.67 -3.56
C CYS A 12 -0.19 3.32 -2.93
N ALA A 13 0.27 2.38 -3.76
CA ALA A 13 0.97 1.20 -3.27
C ALA A 13 2.46 1.53 -3.09
N LEU A 14 3.11 0.94 -2.08
CA LEU A 14 4.54 1.07 -1.87
C LEU A 14 5.27 -0.17 -2.39
N GLY A 15 6.36 0.04 -3.11
CA GLY A 15 7.18 -1.03 -3.67
C GLY A 15 8.57 -0.56 -4.09
N GLU A 16 9.48 -1.51 -4.29
CA GLU A 16 10.87 -1.24 -4.70
C GLU A 16 10.94 -0.68 -6.13
N ASP A 17 10.10 -1.20 -7.02
CA ASP A 17 10.03 -0.77 -8.41
C ASP A 17 8.82 0.15 -8.64
N PRO A 18 9.04 1.42 -9.05
CA PRO A 18 7.95 2.32 -9.35
C PRO A 18 7.26 1.91 -10.66
N GLY A 19 5.94 2.10 -10.74
CA GLY A 19 5.17 1.74 -11.92
C GLY A 19 3.69 1.55 -11.62
N GLU A 20 3.06 0.62 -12.34
CA GLU A 20 1.65 0.29 -12.19
C GLU A 20 1.50 -1.20 -11.90
N ALA A 21 0.74 -1.54 -10.87
CA ALA A 21 0.48 -2.92 -10.46
C ALA A 21 -1.02 -3.17 -10.27
N ASP A 22 -1.39 -4.45 -10.32
CA ASP A 22 -2.77 -4.86 -10.08
C ASP A 22 -2.93 -5.15 -8.58
N LEU A 23 -3.80 -4.37 -7.93
CA LEU A 23 -4.24 -4.61 -6.57
C LEU A 23 -5.42 -5.58 -6.60
N TYR A 24 -5.23 -6.74 -5.99
CA TYR A 24 -6.25 -7.77 -5.88
C TYR A 24 -7.09 -7.52 -4.63
N LEU A 25 -8.37 -7.24 -4.85
CA LEU A 25 -9.35 -7.07 -3.78
C LEU A 25 -10.30 -8.26 -3.81
N VAL A 26 -10.43 -8.95 -2.69
CA VAL A 26 -11.45 -10.01 -2.54
C VAL A 26 -12.79 -9.33 -2.27
N ASP A 27 -13.83 -9.71 -2.99
CA ASP A 27 -15.18 -9.20 -2.71
C ASP A 27 -15.68 -9.82 -1.39
N GLY A 28 -15.65 -9.04 -0.31
CA GLY A 28 -16.00 -9.51 1.04
C GLY A 28 -15.71 -8.48 2.14
N PHE A 29 -15.92 -8.87 3.40
CA PHE A 29 -15.81 -7.99 4.59
C PHE A 29 -14.37 -7.80 5.11
N GLN A 30 -13.37 -8.40 4.46
CA GLN A 30 -11.96 -8.27 4.85
C GLN A 30 -11.20 -7.39 3.85
N ASP A 31 -11.38 -6.07 3.98
CA ASP A 31 -10.72 -5.03 3.18
C ASP A 31 -9.31 -4.66 3.69
N TRP A 32 -8.90 -5.21 4.84
CA TRP A 32 -7.60 -4.91 5.47
C TRP A 32 -6.43 -5.74 4.96
N CYS A 33 -6.67 -6.86 4.26
CA CYS A 33 -5.61 -7.76 3.78
C CYS A 33 -5.33 -7.54 2.28
N ASN A 34 -4.88 -6.34 1.92
CA ASN A 34 -4.59 -6.01 0.52
C ASN A 34 -3.19 -6.48 0.14
N SER A 35 -3.14 -7.29 -0.92
CA SER A 35 -1.93 -7.92 -1.42
C SER A 35 -1.81 -7.63 -2.91
N LEU A 36 -0.64 -7.17 -3.36
CA LEU A 36 -0.31 -7.14 -4.80
C LEU A 36 -0.11 -8.55 -5.37
N ARG A 37 -0.06 -9.57 -4.51
CA ARG A 37 -0.09 -10.98 -4.90
C ARG A 37 -1.53 -11.46 -4.94
N ARG A 38 -1.90 -12.20 -5.97
CA ARG A 38 -3.22 -12.81 -6.07
C ARG A 38 -3.46 -13.74 -4.86
N PRO A 39 -4.54 -13.55 -4.08
CA PRO A 39 -4.85 -14.43 -2.96
C PRO A 39 -5.26 -15.81 -3.46
N ALA A 40 -4.82 -16.87 -2.77
CA ALA A 40 -5.14 -18.27 -3.08
C ALA A 40 -6.50 -18.67 -2.45
N VAL A 41 -7.53 -17.87 -2.72
CA VAL A 41 -8.87 -18.02 -2.14
C VAL A 41 -9.88 -18.34 -3.25
N GLY A 42 -11.01 -18.98 -2.90
CA GLY A 42 -12.03 -19.39 -3.88
C GLY A 42 -13.02 -18.29 -4.23
N GLU A 43 -13.00 -17.20 -3.47
CA GLU A 43 -13.86 -16.05 -3.57
C GLU A 43 -13.54 -15.19 -4.81
N PRO A 44 -14.54 -14.50 -5.38
CA PRO A 44 -14.32 -13.56 -6.46
C PRO A 44 -13.30 -12.47 -6.08
N VAL A 45 -12.37 -12.22 -7.01
CA VAL A 45 -11.32 -11.20 -6.86
C VAL A 45 -11.50 -10.16 -7.95
N ARG A 46 -11.62 -8.88 -7.57
CA ARG A 46 -11.55 -7.74 -8.48
C ARG A 46 -10.13 -7.19 -8.51
N MET A 47 -9.68 -6.79 -9.70
CA MET A 47 -8.38 -6.16 -9.90
C MET A 47 -8.57 -4.66 -10.09
N VAL A 48 -7.82 -3.86 -9.34
CA VAL A 48 -7.77 -2.41 -9.50
C VAL A 48 -6.34 -2.02 -9.82
N ARG A 49 -6.15 -1.26 -10.90
CA ARG A 49 -4.83 -0.75 -11.26
C ARG A 49 -4.42 0.34 -10.28
N VAL A 50 -3.24 0.23 -9.69
CA VAL A 50 -2.71 1.22 -8.74
C VAL A 50 -1.27 1.61 -9.08
N SER A 51 -0.98 2.88 -8.84
CA SER A 51 0.39 3.39 -8.91
C SER A 51 1.22 2.84 -7.75
N VAL A 52 2.36 2.25 -8.09
CA VAL A 52 3.40 1.81 -7.17
C VAL A 52 4.48 2.87 -7.12
N ARG A 53 4.80 3.31 -5.91
CA ARG A 53 5.80 4.34 -5.64
C ARG A 53 6.85 3.80 -4.67
N ARG A 54 8.07 4.31 -4.77
CA ARG A 54 9.10 3.99 -3.77
C ARG A 54 8.77 4.67 -2.45
N PRO A 55 8.95 3.99 -1.31
CA PRO A 55 8.78 4.61 0.00
C PRO A 55 9.58 5.90 0.15
N ASP A 56 10.85 5.91 -0.29
CA ASP A 56 11.72 7.07 -0.16
C ASP A 56 11.20 8.31 -0.91
N ASP A 57 10.65 8.11 -2.11
CA ASP A 57 10.08 9.20 -2.91
C ASP A 57 8.85 9.80 -2.22
N VAL A 58 7.98 8.95 -1.67
CA VAL A 58 6.77 9.39 -0.94
C VAL A 58 7.15 10.12 0.34
N LEU A 59 8.13 9.60 1.09
CA LEU A 59 8.60 10.22 2.33
C LEU A 59 9.27 11.58 2.07
N ALA A 60 10.08 11.68 1.01
CA ALA A 60 10.70 12.93 0.61
C ALA A 60 9.66 14.01 0.24
N GLU A 61 8.61 13.63 -0.51
CA GLU A 61 7.50 14.55 -0.83
C GLU A 61 6.72 15.01 0.41
N LEU A 62 6.53 14.12 1.37
CA LEU A 62 5.86 14.44 2.64
C LEU A 62 6.77 15.20 3.62
N GLY A 63 8.03 15.49 3.25
CA GLY A 63 9.00 16.14 4.13
C GLY A 63 9.42 15.29 5.33
N VAL A 64 9.22 13.97 5.25
CA VAL A 64 9.57 13.03 6.32
C VAL A 64 11.01 12.57 6.13
N SER A 65 11.89 13.05 7.00
CA SER A 65 13.33 12.77 6.94
C SER A 65 13.77 11.54 7.75
N LYS A 66 12.90 11.01 8.61
CA LYS A 66 13.18 9.84 9.44
C LYS A 66 11.90 9.05 9.72
N VAL A 67 11.90 7.79 9.30
CA VAL A 67 10.93 6.78 9.76
C VAL A 67 11.60 6.03 10.90
N GLY A 68 10.88 5.77 12.00
CA GLY A 68 11.41 4.92 13.08
C GLY A 68 11.75 3.52 12.52
N ASP A 69 12.66 2.80 13.17
CA ASP A 69 13.20 1.51 12.69
C ASP A 69 12.11 0.43 12.49
N CYS A 70 11.39 0.51 11.39
CA CYS A 70 10.53 -0.53 10.86
C CYS A 70 11.33 -1.23 9.78
N TRP A 71 11.92 -2.37 10.15
CA TRP A 71 12.67 -3.27 9.28
C TRP A 71 11.93 -3.53 7.97
N TYR A 72 12.34 -2.87 6.89
CA TYR A 72 12.09 -3.31 5.51
C TYR A 72 13.21 -4.28 5.13
N SER A 73 12.95 -5.57 5.27
CA SER A 73 13.84 -6.60 4.75
C SER A 73 13.45 -6.89 3.30
N SER A 74 14.05 -6.18 2.34
CA SER A 74 14.21 -6.72 0.98
C SER A 74 15.31 -7.78 1.06
N LYS A 75 15.03 -8.97 0.51
CA LYS A 75 16.01 -10.01 0.25
C LYS A 75 16.68 -9.77 -1.08
#